data_AF-A0A930RTF2-F1
#
_entry.id   AF-A0A930RTF2-F1
#
_cell.length_a   1.000
_cell.length_b   1.000
_cell.length_c   1.000
_cell.angle_alpha   90.00
_cell.angle_beta   90.00
_cell.angle_gamma   90.00
#
_symmetry.space_group_name_H-M   'P 1'
#
loop_
_entity.id
_entity.type
_entity.pdbx_description
1 polymer ?
#
loop_
_entity_poly.entity_id
_entity_poly.type
_entity_poly.pdbx_seq_one_letter_code
_entity_poly.pdbx_strand_id
1 'polypeptide(L)'
;MNSKIEKVLEFSKIRTQLAEYATSEKGKQMIKELPIEVDAKAIQHKIEETTDGVELLRLKQGIPIPRLKDISFALKRLELEAGLNGRELSDILRVLTTTHEVERFFEKVEEEEIALKRVPRLVEKLESIPDVTSELEASIREDGYVLDSASPTLHGVRVGIQKTEQDIRRQMDQYLTGKNAQYLSDTIITIRNDRYVLPVKAEYKSVFGGTVHDQSSTGQTLFMEPQAVVNLNNKLREYQIQEKREVERILWELSQKLMPYTNSLHQNHYVLARLDVVNAKALYAHELRATEPIIDANNYVALWQAWHPLLEREKAVANDII
;
A
#
# COMPACT_ATOMS: atom_id res chain seq x y z
N MET A 1 15.90 31.09 3.61
CA MET A 1 15.94 30.75 2.17
C MET A 1 15.07 31.74 1.41
N ASN A 2 15.55 32.31 0.29
CA ASN A 2 14.89 33.45 -0.35
C ASN A 2 13.74 32.95 -1.25
N SER A 3 12.55 32.77 -0.68
CA SER A 3 11.32 32.33 -1.38
C SER A 3 11.02 33.12 -2.65
N LYS A 4 11.54 34.35 -2.75
CA LYS A 4 11.51 35.20 -3.94
C LYS A 4 12.25 34.56 -5.13
N ILE A 5 13.42 33.95 -4.91
CA ILE A 5 14.23 33.34 -5.98
C ILE A 5 13.53 32.09 -6.53
N GLU A 6 13.02 31.21 -5.67
CA GLU A 6 12.29 30.01 -6.10
C GLU A 6 11.05 30.37 -6.95
N LYS A 7 10.35 31.45 -6.57
CA LYS A 7 9.18 31.93 -7.31
C LYS A 7 9.57 32.54 -8.66
N VAL A 8 10.65 33.32 -8.73
CA VAL A 8 11.12 33.95 -9.98
C VAL A 8 11.64 32.92 -10.97
N LEU A 9 12.35 31.90 -10.50
CA LEU A 9 12.89 30.82 -11.34
C LEU A 9 11.85 29.74 -11.69
N GLU A 10 10.62 29.88 -11.18
CA GLU A 10 9.55 28.88 -11.31
C GLU A 10 10.01 27.46 -10.93
N PHE A 11 10.91 27.36 -9.93
CA PHE A 11 11.58 26.10 -9.59
C PHE A 11 10.59 25.00 -9.16
N SER A 12 9.43 25.39 -8.64
CA SER A 12 8.33 24.47 -8.33
C SER A 12 7.81 23.71 -9.56
N LYS A 13 7.85 24.30 -10.76
CA LYS A 13 7.47 23.61 -12.02
C LYS A 13 8.46 22.49 -12.35
N ILE A 14 9.76 22.75 -12.18
CA ILE A 14 10.81 21.74 -12.36
C ILE A 14 10.64 20.60 -11.36
N ARG A 15 10.41 20.91 -10.07
CA ARG A 15 10.12 19.89 -9.05
C ARG A 15 8.88 19.07 -9.41
N THR A 16 7.85 19.70 -9.96
CA THR A 16 6.62 19.02 -10.38
C THR A 16 6.89 18.05 -11.54
N GLN A 17 7.62 18.49 -12.58
CA GLN A 17 8.03 17.61 -13.68
C GLN A 17 8.88 16.43 -13.19
N LEU A 18 9.84 16.67 -12.31
CA LEU A 18 10.67 15.63 -11.72
C LEU A 18 9.85 14.63 -10.87
N ALA A 19 8.86 15.10 -10.12
CA ALA A 19 8.05 14.26 -9.25
C ALA A 19 7.19 13.24 -10.02
N GLU A 20 6.91 13.47 -11.30
CA GLU A 20 6.21 12.49 -12.14
C GLU A 20 7.02 11.22 -12.40
N TYR A 21 8.36 11.28 -12.26
CA TYR A 21 9.26 10.15 -12.43
C TYR A 21 9.46 9.31 -11.15
N ALA A 22 9.03 9.81 -9.99
CA ALA A 22 9.07 9.06 -8.74
C ALA A 22 7.84 8.14 -8.61
N THR A 23 8.01 6.95 -8.04
CA THR A 23 6.93 5.97 -7.88
C THR A 23 6.34 5.95 -6.47
N SER A 24 7.14 6.26 -5.45
CA SER A 24 6.72 6.29 -4.05
C SER A 24 6.08 7.63 -3.68
N GLU A 25 5.05 7.60 -2.82
CA GLU A 25 4.40 8.82 -2.34
C GLU A 25 5.39 9.71 -1.56
N LYS A 26 6.26 9.08 -0.75
CA LYS A 26 7.28 9.79 0.01
C LYS A 26 8.36 10.39 -0.88
N GLY A 27 8.83 9.69 -1.90
CA GLY A 27 9.79 10.22 -2.88
C GLY A 27 9.23 11.43 -3.63
N LYS A 28 7.96 11.36 -4.05
CA LYS A 28 7.25 12.51 -4.64
C LYS A 28 7.21 13.71 -3.69
N GLN A 29 6.91 13.48 -2.41
CA GLN A 29 6.94 14.54 -1.41
C GLN A 29 8.35 15.14 -1.27
N MET A 30 9.38 14.29 -1.14
CA MET A 30 10.78 14.72 -1.03
C MET A 30 11.22 15.59 -2.22
N ILE A 31 10.79 15.25 -3.44
CA ILE A 31 11.10 16.05 -4.63
C ILE A 31 10.41 17.41 -4.59
N LYS A 32 9.13 17.46 -4.21
CA LYS A 32 8.36 18.72 -4.12
C LYS A 32 8.94 19.68 -3.07
N GLU A 33 9.50 19.12 -2.00
CA GLU A 33 10.12 19.85 -0.89
C GLU A 33 11.63 20.05 -1.07
N LEU A 34 12.23 19.59 -2.17
CA LEU A 34 13.68 19.55 -2.37
C LEU A 34 14.33 20.94 -2.33
N PRO A 35 15.08 21.31 -1.28
CA PRO A 35 15.65 22.64 -1.18
C PRO A 35 16.75 22.89 -2.22
N ILE A 36 16.89 24.13 -2.68
CA ILE A 36 18.09 24.61 -3.38
C ILE A 36 19.29 24.51 -2.41
N GLU A 37 20.26 23.68 -2.76
CA GLU A 37 21.47 23.51 -1.97
C GLU A 37 22.50 24.59 -2.31
N VAL A 38 23.23 25.07 -1.30
CA VAL A 38 24.29 26.09 -1.48
C VAL A 38 25.64 25.62 -0.96
N ASP A 39 25.68 24.54 -0.18
CA ASP A 39 26.92 23.92 0.24
C ASP A 39 27.51 23.07 -0.89
N ALA A 40 28.70 23.45 -1.38
CA ALA A 40 29.35 22.80 -2.53
C ALA A 40 29.53 21.28 -2.33
N LYS A 41 29.85 20.85 -1.10
CA LYS A 41 30.02 19.43 -0.77
C LYS A 41 28.70 18.67 -0.83
N ALA A 42 27.63 19.24 -0.26
CA ALA A 42 26.29 18.67 -0.35
C ALA A 42 25.76 18.63 -1.79
N ILE A 43 26.05 19.65 -2.61
CA ILE A 43 25.75 19.65 -4.05
C ILE A 43 26.47 18.49 -4.74
N GLN A 44 27.79 18.36 -4.53
CA GLN A 44 28.58 17.29 -5.13
C GLN A 44 28.06 15.90 -4.75
N HIS A 45 27.69 15.70 -3.48
CA HIS A 45 27.10 14.43 -3.03
C HIS A 45 25.77 14.12 -3.75
N LYS A 46 24.90 15.13 -3.93
CA LYS A 46 23.61 14.98 -4.63
C LYS A 46 23.79 14.71 -6.13
N ILE A 47 24.84 15.28 -6.74
CA ILE A 47 25.23 14.99 -8.13
C ILE A 47 25.71 13.55 -8.24
N GLU A 48 26.64 13.12 -7.37
CA GLU A 48 27.16 11.75 -7.34
C GLU A 48 26.03 10.71 -7.17
N GLU A 49 25.05 10.97 -6.29
CA GLU A 49 23.86 10.12 -6.17
C GLU A 49 23.07 10.03 -7.48
N THR A 50 22.95 11.13 -8.22
CA THR A 50 22.26 11.16 -9.51
C THR A 50 23.05 10.42 -10.58
N THR A 51 24.37 10.60 -10.62
CA THR A 51 25.27 9.89 -11.54
C THR A 51 25.22 8.39 -11.32
N ASP A 52 25.28 7.94 -10.07
CA ASP A 52 25.08 6.52 -9.71
C ASP A 52 23.73 6.01 -10.21
N GLY A 53 22.66 6.79 -10.02
CA GLY A 53 21.33 6.45 -10.53
C GLY A 53 21.26 6.32 -12.05
N VAL A 54 21.93 7.21 -12.80
CA VAL A 54 22.02 7.15 -14.27
C VAL A 54 22.77 5.89 -14.70
N GLU A 55 23.84 5.53 -14.01
CA GLU A 55 24.61 4.32 -14.32
C GLU A 55 23.80 3.04 -14.04
N LEU A 56 23.11 2.99 -12.90
CA LEU A 56 22.16 1.91 -12.57
C LEU A 56 21.01 1.84 -13.57
N LEU A 57 20.47 2.97 -14.02
CA LEU A 57 19.44 3.01 -15.06
C LEU A 57 19.96 2.39 -16.36
N ARG A 58 21.18 2.75 -16.76
CA ARG A 58 21.83 2.27 -18.00
C ARG A 58 22.13 0.78 -17.97
N LEU A 59 22.64 0.26 -16.85
CA LEU A 59 23.13 -1.12 -16.74
C LEU A 59 22.06 -2.10 -16.22
N LYS A 60 21.14 -1.62 -15.38
CA LYS A 60 20.21 -2.46 -14.61
C LYS A 60 18.74 -2.08 -14.74
N GLN A 61 18.41 -1.10 -15.59
CA GLN A 61 17.05 -0.54 -15.72
C GLN A 61 16.56 0.21 -14.47
N GLY A 62 17.48 0.59 -13.58
CA GLY A 62 17.20 1.34 -12.36
C GLY A 62 17.08 0.45 -11.12
N ILE A 63 16.86 1.09 -9.97
CA ILE A 63 16.68 0.40 -8.68
C ILE A 63 15.24 -0.15 -8.63
N PRO A 64 15.02 -1.42 -8.22
CA PRO A 64 13.68 -2.03 -8.23
C PRO A 64 12.81 -1.51 -7.09
N ILE A 65 12.20 -0.33 -7.27
CA ILE A 65 11.32 0.28 -6.27
C ILE A 65 9.90 0.32 -6.81
N PRO A 66 8.97 -0.48 -6.26
CA PRO A 66 7.58 -0.46 -6.65
C PRO A 66 6.89 0.81 -6.13
N ARG A 67 5.61 0.98 -6.47
CA ARG A 67 4.79 2.03 -5.86
C ARG A 67 4.64 1.78 -4.36
N LEU A 68 5.24 2.63 -3.53
CA LEU A 68 5.12 2.59 -2.08
C LEU A 68 4.22 3.71 -1.57
N LYS A 69 3.28 3.37 -0.69
CA LYS A 69 2.48 4.37 0.03
C LYS A 69 3.28 5.02 1.14
N ASP A 70 2.85 6.21 1.58
CA ASP A 70 3.38 6.83 2.78
C ASP A 70 2.87 6.11 4.03
N ILE A 71 3.78 5.47 4.75
CA ILE A 71 3.49 4.76 6.02
C ILE A 71 3.76 5.61 7.26
N SER A 72 4.12 6.89 7.11
CA SER A 72 4.48 7.78 8.24
C SER A 72 3.41 7.81 9.33
N PHE A 73 2.12 7.79 8.95
CA PHE A 73 1.01 7.76 9.92
C PHE A 73 0.91 6.42 10.66
N ALA A 74 1.09 5.30 9.95
CA ALA A 74 1.09 3.97 10.56
C ALA A 74 2.25 3.83 11.55
N LEU A 75 3.45 4.29 11.17
CA LEU A 75 4.61 4.31 12.06
C LEU A 75 4.36 5.18 13.29
N LYS A 76 3.75 6.37 13.12
CA LYS A 76 3.40 7.22 14.26
C LYS A 76 2.42 6.56 15.24
N ARG A 77 1.51 5.73 14.73
CA ARG A 77 0.61 4.94 15.58
C ARG A 77 1.36 3.86 16.36
N LEU A 78 2.30 3.17 15.74
CA LEU A 78 3.16 2.20 16.42
C LEU A 78 4.00 2.85 17.53
N GLU A 79 4.54 4.06 17.30
CA GLU A 79 5.25 4.83 18.34
C GLU A 79 4.37 5.16 19.56
N LEU A 80 3.06 5.31 19.33
CA LEU A 80 2.07 5.58 20.37
C LEU A 80 1.44 4.28 20.93
N GLU A 81 2.08 3.13 20.66
CA GLU A 81 1.62 1.79 21.07
C GLU A 81 0.18 1.47 20.59
N ALA A 82 -0.25 2.08 19.49
CA ALA A 82 -1.55 1.83 18.89
C ALA A 82 -1.47 0.74 17.81
N GLY A 83 -2.52 -0.09 17.74
CA GLY A 83 -2.62 -1.16 16.74
C GLY A 83 -2.90 -0.60 15.35
N LEU A 84 -2.52 -1.36 14.33
CA LEU A 84 -2.73 -1.05 12.92
C LEU A 84 -3.85 -1.89 12.33
N ASN A 85 -4.49 -1.37 11.29
CA ASN A 85 -5.41 -2.15 10.48
C ASN A 85 -4.66 -2.96 9.41
N GLY A 86 -5.35 -3.90 8.76
CA GLY A 86 -4.73 -4.79 7.78
C GLY A 86 -4.11 -4.07 6.58
N ARG A 87 -4.68 -2.93 6.13
CA ARG A 87 -4.10 -2.16 5.01
C ARG A 87 -2.79 -1.48 5.43
N GLU A 88 -2.75 -0.90 6.62
CA GLU A 88 -1.54 -0.30 7.18
C GLU A 88 -0.43 -1.33 7.33
N LEU A 89 -0.75 -2.53 7.85
CA LEU A 89 0.21 -3.62 7.95
C LEU A 89 0.67 -4.13 6.59
N SER A 90 -0.23 -4.21 5.60
CA SER A 90 0.14 -4.57 4.24
C SER A 90 1.06 -3.54 3.58
N ASP A 91 0.85 -2.24 3.83
CA ASP A 91 1.70 -1.18 3.31
C ASP A 91 3.10 -1.24 3.98
N ILE A 92 3.19 -1.57 5.27
CA ILE A 92 4.46 -1.85 5.96
C ILE A 92 5.14 -3.11 5.41
N LEU A 93 4.38 -4.19 5.20
CA LEU A 93 4.90 -5.42 4.60
C LEU A 93 5.56 -5.13 3.25
N ARG A 94 4.92 -4.30 2.42
CA ARG A 94 5.48 -3.90 1.12
C ARG A 94 6.79 -3.14 1.25
N VAL A 95 6.95 -2.30 2.27
CA VAL A 95 8.23 -1.63 2.57
C VAL A 95 9.29 -2.66 2.95
N LEU A 96 8.97 -3.61 3.83
CA LEU A 96 9.90 -4.66 4.28
C LEU A 96 10.36 -5.57 3.13
N THR A 97 9.44 -6.03 2.28
CA THR A 97 9.79 -6.87 1.13
C THR A 97 10.60 -6.10 0.10
N THR A 98 10.27 -4.83 -0.14
CA THR A 98 11.06 -3.96 -1.04
C THR A 98 12.47 -3.72 -0.49
N THR A 99 12.62 -3.55 0.83
CA THR A 99 13.95 -3.45 1.47
C THR A 99 14.80 -4.65 1.09
N HIS A 100 14.27 -5.86 1.26
CA HIS A 100 14.99 -7.10 0.93
C HIS A 100 15.30 -7.26 -0.56
N GLU A 101 14.38 -6.86 -1.43
CA GLU A 101 14.60 -6.85 -2.88
C GLU A 101 15.71 -5.88 -3.29
N VAL A 102 15.76 -4.71 -2.66
CA VAL A 102 16.80 -3.70 -2.89
C VAL A 102 18.15 -4.19 -2.37
N GLU A 103 18.22 -4.77 -1.17
CA GLU A 103 19.46 -5.38 -0.64
C GLU A 103 20.02 -6.42 -1.62
N ARG A 104 19.19 -7.39 -2.04
CA ARG A 104 19.58 -8.40 -3.05
C ARG A 104 19.97 -7.83 -4.40
N PHE A 105 19.35 -6.73 -4.81
CA PHE A 105 19.71 -6.04 -6.03
C PHE A 105 21.13 -5.48 -5.92
N PHE A 106 21.47 -4.85 -4.79
CA PHE A 106 22.78 -4.25 -4.58
C PHE A 106 23.88 -5.28 -4.32
N GLU A 107 23.57 -6.45 -3.75
CA GLU A 107 24.49 -7.60 -3.72
C GLU A 107 24.98 -7.96 -5.14
N LYS A 108 24.06 -8.05 -6.11
CA LYS A 108 24.41 -8.34 -7.51
C LYS A 108 25.18 -7.21 -8.20
N VAL A 109 24.87 -5.96 -7.85
CA VAL A 109 25.61 -4.79 -8.34
C VAL A 109 27.07 -4.84 -7.88
N GLU A 110 27.30 -5.29 -6.65
CA GLU A 110 28.64 -5.48 -6.09
C GLU A 110 29.36 -6.67 -6.74
N GLU A 111 28.69 -7.82 -6.94
CA GLU A 111 29.24 -8.99 -7.64
C GLU A 111 29.71 -8.68 -9.07
N GLU A 112 29.05 -7.74 -9.74
CA GLU A 112 29.38 -7.29 -11.10
C GLU A 112 30.39 -6.13 -11.14
N GLU A 113 30.96 -5.75 -9.99
CA GLU A 113 31.96 -4.69 -9.85
C GLU A 113 31.51 -3.33 -10.43
N ILE A 114 30.20 -3.03 -10.38
CA ILE A 114 29.66 -1.75 -10.86
C ILE A 114 30.11 -0.64 -9.91
N ALA A 115 30.94 0.27 -10.41
CA ALA A 115 31.50 1.36 -9.61
C ALA A 115 30.44 2.43 -9.30
N LEU A 116 29.97 2.47 -8.06
CA LEU A 116 29.06 3.49 -7.52
C LEU A 116 29.75 4.29 -6.41
N LYS A 117 29.47 5.59 -6.34
CA LYS A 117 30.16 6.52 -5.41
C LYS A 117 29.43 6.68 -4.08
N ARG A 118 28.10 6.74 -4.10
CA ARG A 118 27.24 7.20 -3.00
C ARG A 118 26.06 6.32 -2.68
N VAL A 119 25.36 5.83 -3.70
CA VAL A 119 24.14 5.03 -3.51
C VAL A 119 24.35 3.83 -2.58
N PRO A 120 25.48 3.07 -2.63
CA PRO A 120 25.73 1.99 -1.67
C PRO A 120 25.64 2.41 -0.20
N ARG A 121 26.09 3.63 0.15
CA ARG A 121 26.01 4.17 1.52
C ARG A 121 24.59 4.48 1.98
N LEU A 122 23.64 4.59 1.05
CA LEU A 122 22.22 4.68 1.39
C LEU A 122 21.67 3.29 1.69
N VAL A 123 22.07 2.30 0.89
CA VAL A 123 21.65 0.90 1.01
C VAL A 123 22.17 0.28 2.31
N GLU A 124 23.39 0.61 2.74
CA GLU A 124 23.95 0.21 4.05
C GLU A 124 23.09 0.63 5.26
N LYS A 125 22.16 1.58 5.07
CA LYS A 125 21.22 2.02 6.12
C LYS A 125 19.91 1.26 6.07
N LEU A 126 19.71 0.36 5.12
CA LEU A 126 18.57 -0.53 5.18
C LEU A 126 18.77 -1.54 6.32
N GLU A 127 17.69 -1.83 7.01
CA GLU A 127 17.67 -2.79 8.11
C GLU A 127 16.66 -3.89 7.79
N SER A 128 17.16 -5.11 7.57
CA SER A 128 16.34 -6.28 7.30
C SER A 128 15.72 -6.84 8.58
N ILE A 129 14.44 -7.22 8.52
CA ILE A 129 13.66 -7.76 9.65
C ILE A 129 12.96 -9.06 9.21
N PRO A 130 13.72 -10.13 8.90
CA PRO A 130 13.20 -11.28 8.16
C PRO A 130 12.12 -12.06 8.91
N ASP A 131 12.26 -12.21 10.24
CA ASP A 131 11.31 -12.98 11.06
C ASP A 131 9.92 -12.34 11.06
N VAL A 132 9.86 -11.03 11.32
CA VAL A 132 8.59 -10.27 11.32
C VAL A 132 8.02 -10.17 9.91
N THR A 133 8.88 -9.98 8.90
CA THR A 133 8.45 -9.94 7.49
C THR A 133 7.76 -11.24 7.09
N SER A 134 8.39 -12.38 7.36
CA SER A 134 7.84 -13.71 7.04
C SER A 134 6.50 -13.96 7.73
N GLU A 135 6.35 -13.48 8.97
CA GLU A 135 5.09 -13.61 9.70
C GLU A 135 3.97 -12.73 9.12
N LEU A 136 4.28 -11.49 8.73
CA LEU A 136 3.33 -10.63 8.03
C LEU A 136 2.91 -11.24 6.68
N GLU A 137 3.85 -11.79 5.91
CA GLU A 137 3.56 -12.48 4.64
C GLU A 137 2.63 -13.68 4.82
N ALA A 138 2.85 -14.46 5.88
CA ALA A 138 1.98 -15.60 6.22
C ALA A 138 0.60 -15.16 6.71
N SER A 139 0.44 -13.92 7.16
CA SER A 139 -0.76 -13.47 7.87
C SER A 139 -1.62 -12.50 7.08
N ILE A 140 -1.05 -11.71 6.16
CA ILE A 140 -1.72 -10.57 5.54
C ILE A 140 -1.51 -10.57 4.03
N ARG A 141 -2.60 -10.33 3.29
CA ARG A 141 -2.59 -10.11 1.84
C ARG A 141 -2.45 -8.63 1.48
N GLU A 142 -2.06 -8.33 0.24
CA GLU A 142 -1.86 -6.96 -0.28
C GLU A 142 -3.07 -6.00 -0.10
N ASP A 143 -4.30 -6.52 -0.04
CA ASP A 143 -5.52 -5.71 0.18
C ASP A 143 -5.82 -5.44 1.67
N GLY A 144 -5.00 -5.99 2.57
CA GLY A 144 -5.16 -5.92 4.02
C GLY A 144 -6.05 -7.00 4.62
N TYR A 145 -6.39 -8.04 3.86
CA TYR A 145 -7.14 -9.19 4.39
C TYR A 145 -6.23 -10.11 5.22
N VAL A 146 -6.71 -10.50 6.40
CA VAL A 146 -6.03 -11.47 7.26
C VAL A 146 -6.30 -12.88 6.76
N LEU A 147 -5.24 -13.61 6.42
CA LEU A 147 -5.25 -14.96 5.86
C LEU A 147 -5.63 -16.01 6.91
N ASP A 148 -6.14 -17.15 6.46
CA ASP A 148 -6.44 -18.31 7.33
C ASP A 148 -5.19 -18.85 8.04
N SER A 149 -4.03 -18.73 7.37
CA SER A 149 -2.72 -19.12 7.90
C SER A 149 -2.25 -18.27 9.07
N ALA A 150 -2.87 -17.10 9.31
CA ALA A 150 -2.49 -16.22 10.41
C ALA A 150 -2.75 -16.85 11.79
N SER A 151 -3.73 -17.75 11.91
CA SER A 151 -4.05 -18.42 13.16
C SER A 151 -4.88 -19.69 12.93
N PRO A 152 -4.54 -20.82 13.56
CA PRO A 152 -5.38 -22.02 13.55
C PRO A 152 -6.81 -21.75 14.06
N THR A 153 -6.97 -20.83 15.01
CA THR A 153 -8.27 -20.43 15.56
C THR A 153 -9.10 -19.71 14.50
N LEU A 154 -8.49 -18.77 13.75
CA LEU A 154 -9.19 -18.06 12.68
C LEU A 154 -9.65 -19.02 11.59
N HIS A 155 -8.77 -19.93 11.17
CA HIS A 155 -9.12 -20.96 10.19
C HIS A 155 -10.29 -21.84 10.69
N GLY A 156 -10.24 -22.31 11.95
CA GLY A 156 -11.31 -23.10 12.55
C GLY A 156 -12.64 -22.36 12.60
N VAL A 157 -12.63 -21.07 12.96
CA VAL A 157 -13.83 -20.22 12.97
C VAL A 157 -14.40 -20.06 11.56
N ARG A 158 -13.56 -19.78 10.55
CA ARG A 158 -14.00 -19.63 9.15
C ARG A 158 -14.57 -20.92 8.56
N VAL A 159 -13.97 -22.08 8.87
CA VAL A 159 -14.55 -23.39 8.54
C VAL A 159 -15.90 -23.57 9.23
N GLY A 160 -16.03 -23.14 10.49
CA GLY A 160 -17.29 -23.12 11.23
C GLY A 160 -18.38 -22.26 10.57
N ILE A 161 -18.02 -21.07 10.09
CA ILE A 161 -18.88 -20.18 9.29
C ILE A 161 -19.36 -20.92 8.04
N GLN A 162 -18.44 -21.38 7.20
CA GLN A 162 -18.77 -22.03 5.93
C GLN A 162 -19.68 -23.25 6.12
N LYS A 163 -19.39 -24.10 7.11
CA LYS A 163 -20.21 -25.27 7.43
C LYS A 163 -21.62 -24.87 7.88
N THR A 164 -21.71 -23.88 8.77
CA THR A 164 -23.01 -23.41 9.29
C THR A 164 -23.84 -22.76 8.18
N GLU A 165 -23.22 -22.00 7.27
CA GLU A 165 -23.90 -21.45 6.10
C GLU A 165 -24.43 -22.53 5.15
N GLN A 166 -23.65 -23.58 4.90
CA GLN A 166 -24.09 -24.73 4.10
C GLN A 166 -25.28 -25.44 4.75
N ASP A 167 -25.23 -25.64 6.08
CA ASP A 167 -26.32 -26.24 6.83
C ASP A 167 -27.60 -25.40 6.79
N ILE A 168 -27.49 -24.06 6.91
CA ILE A 168 -28.61 -23.12 6.76
C ILE A 168 -29.19 -23.23 5.35
N ARG A 169 -28.37 -23.12 4.31
CA ARG A 169 -28.84 -23.18 2.92
C ARG A 169 -29.56 -24.49 2.63
N ARG A 170 -28.98 -25.63 3.04
CA ARG A 170 -29.59 -26.95 2.88
C ARG A 170 -30.95 -27.07 3.56
N GLN A 171 -31.14 -26.48 4.74
CA GLN A 171 -32.46 -26.45 5.40
C GLN A 171 -33.42 -25.49 4.69
N MET A 172 -32.93 -24.34 4.25
CA MET A 172 -33.74 -23.33 3.57
C MET A 172 -34.23 -23.78 2.18
N ASP A 173 -33.43 -24.56 1.46
CA ASP A 173 -33.77 -25.10 0.13
C ASP A 173 -35.03 -25.99 0.16
N GLN A 174 -35.34 -26.61 1.31
CA GLN A 174 -36.58 -27.37 1.51
C GLN A 174 -37.83 -26.49 1.45
N TYR A 175 -37.71 -25.19 1.74
CA TYR A 175 -38.81 -24.24 1.65
C TYR A 175 -38.92 -23.62 0.25
N LEU A 176 -37.83 -23.59 -0.51
CA LEU A 176 -37.82 -23.10 -1.89
C LEU A 176 -38.44 -24.08 -2.88
N THR A 177 -38.62 -25.34 -2.49
CA THR A 177 -39.14 -26.41 -3.35
C THR A 177 -40.47 -26.97 -2.83
N GLY A 178 -41.27 -27.55 -3.74
CA GLY A 178 -42.54 -28.20 -3.40
C GLY A 178 -43.66 -27.22 -3.01
N LYS A 179 -44.54 -27.64 -2.08
CA LYS A 179 -45.77 -26.90 -1.71
C LYS A 179 -45.52 -25.58 -0.97
N ASN A 180 -44.33 -25.39 -0.39
CA ASN A 180 -44.00 -24.19 0.37
C ASN A 180 -43.63 -23.00 -0.53
N ALA A 181 -43.11 -23.27 -1.73
CA ALA A 181 -42.69 -22.24 -2.68
C ALA A 181 -43.82 -21.28 -3.09
N GLN A 182 -45.07 -21.76 -3.12
CA GLN A 182 -46.24 -20.94 -3.52
C GLN A 182 -46.53 -19.77 -2.55
N TYR A 183 -46.06 -19.89 -1.30
CA TYR A 183 -46.24 -18.90 -0.25
C TYR A 183 -45.11 -17.85 -0.21
N LEU A 184 -44.04 -18.06 -0.99
CA LEU A 184 -42.94 -17.12 -1.11
C LEU A 184 -43.26 -16.06 -2.17
N SER A 185 -42.77 -14.84 -1.94
CA SER A 185 -42.81 -13.78 -2.95
C SER A 185 -41.76 -14.01 -4.03
N ASP A 186 -40.60 -14.53 -3.64
CA ASP A 186 -39.50 -14.91 -4.53
C ASP A 186 -38.84 -16.19 -4.00
N THR A 187 -38.47 -17.11 -4.88
CA THR A 187 -37.89 -18.40 -4.51
C THR A 187 -36.37 -18.30 -4.37
N ILE A 188 -35.91 -17.32 -3.59
CA ILE A 188 -34.49 -17.10 -3.31
C ILE A 188 -34.27 -16.92 -1.81
N ILE A 189 -33.15 -17.45 -1.32
CA ILE A 189 -32.66 -17.13 0.02
C ILE A 189 -32.01 -15.75 -0.04
N THR A 190 -32.41 -14.87 0.88
CA THR A 190 -31.85 -13.52 0.98
C THR A 190 -31.23 -13.29 2.35
N ILE A 191 -30.42 -12.24 2.47
CA ILE A 191 -29.82 -11.81 3.74
C ILE A 191 -30.46 -10.49 4.17
N ARG A 192 -30.90 -10.42 5.42
CA ARG A 192 -31.39 -9.20 6.09
C ARG A 192 -30.78 -9.11 7.48
N ASN A 193 -30.20 -7.96 7.83
CA ASN A 193 -29.55 -7.74 9.12
C ASN A 193 -28.55 -8.86 9.49
N ASP A 194 -27.73 -9.28 8.51
CA ASP A 194 -26.77 -10.40 8.61
C ASP A 194 -27.40 -11.77 8.90
N ARG A 195 -28.71 -11.96 8.66
CA ARG A 195 -29.42 -13.23 8.84
C ARG A 195 -29.98 -13.74 7.54
N TYR A 196 -29.90 -15.05 7.34
CA TYR A 196 -30.54 -15.71 6.22
C TYR A 196 -32.06 -15.79 6.44
N VAL A 197 -32.83 -15.27 5.48
CA VAL A 197 -34.28 -15.10 5.53
C VAL A 197 -34.93 -15.46 4.19
N LEU A 198 -36.21 -15.83 4.25
CA LEU A 198 -37.06 -16.08 3.09
C LEU A 198 -38.04 -14.92 2.88
N PRO A 199 -38.25 -14.45 1.64
CA PRO A 199 -39.28 -13.47 1.32
C PRO A 199 -40.65 -14.17 1.24
N VAL A 200 -41.44 -14.04 2.29
CA VAL A 200 -42.77 -14.64 2.43
C VAL A 200 -43.85 -13.58 2.11
N LYS A 201 -44.90 -13.96 1.37
CA LYS A 201 -46.05 -13.06 1.17
C LYS A 201 -46.73 -12.79 2.51
N ALA A 202 -47.05 -11.54 2.79
CA ALA A 202 -47.54 -11.10 4.11
C ALA A 202 -48.78 -11.87 4.60
N GLU A 203 -49.64 -12.30 3.68
CA GLU A 203 -50.85 -13.11 3.92
C GLU A 203 -50.56 -14.54 4.41
N TYR A 204 -49.36 -15.09 4.15
CA TYR A 204 -48.96 -16.45 4.53
C TYR A 204 -47.92 -16.51 5.66
N LYS A 205 -47.76 -15.42 6.42
CA LYS A 205 -46.76 -15.34 7.51
C LYS A 205 -46.88 -16.46 8.56
N SER A 206 -48.09 -16.96 8.83
CA SER A 206 -48.34 -17.99 9.83
C SER A 206 -47.92 -19.40 9.38
N VAL A 207 -47.70 -19.61 8.08
CA VAL A 207 -47.40 -20.94 7.50
C VAL A 207 -45.99 -21.41 7.86
N PHE A 208 -45.01 -20.51 7.87
CA PHE A 208 -43.61 -20.85 8.11
C PHE A 208 -43.19 -20.76 9.58
N GLY A 209 -43.96 -20.02 10.40
CA GLY A 209 -43.57 -19.69 11.77
C GLY A 209 -42.27 -18.88 11.83
N GLY A 210 -41.75 -18.68 13.04
CA GLY A 210 -40.50 -17.96 13.27
C GLY A 210 -40.65 -16.44 13.36
N THR A 211 -39.58 -15.71 13.03
CA THR A 211 -39.44 -14.27 13.33
C THR A 211 -39.34 -13.45 12.06
N VAL A 212 -40.08 -12.33 12.00
CA VAL A 212 -39.98 -11.34 10.92
C VAL A 212 -38.82 -10.40 11.24
N HIS A 213 -37.86 -10.26 10.32
CA HIS A 213 -36.69 -9.39 10.49
C HIS A 213 -36.78 -8.08 9.74
N ASP A 214 -37.54 -8.05 8.65
CA ASP A 214 -37.71 -6.88 7.80
C ASP A 214 -38.98 -7.00 6.95
N GLN A 215 -39.43 -5.90 6.36
CA GLN A 215 -40.56 -5.86 5.42
C GLN A 215 -40.24 -5.01 4.20
N SER A 216 -40.78 -5.39 3.05
CA SER A 216 -40.74 -4.56 1.83
C SER A 216 -41.44 -3.21 2.03
N SER A 217 -41.09 -2.19 1.25
CA SER A 217 -41.68 -0.85 1.32
C SER A 217 -43.20 -0.83 1.08
N THR A 218 -43.72 -1.79 0.31
CA THR A 218 -45.17 -1.94 0.06
C THR A 218 -45.88 -2.77 1.15
N GLY A 219 -45.13 -3.36 2.09
CA GLY A 219 -45.64 -4.25 3.14
C GLY A 219 -46.10 -5.63 2.65
N GLN A 220 -46.01 -5.91 1.35
CA GLN A 220 -46.53 -7.15 0.75
C GLN A 220 -45.61 -8.36 0.95
N THR A 221 -44.31 -8.13 1.09
CA THR A 221 -43.30 -9.17 1.36
C THR A 221 -42.69 -8.97 2.74
N LEU A 222 -42.69 -10.04 3.53
CA LEU A 222 -42.06 -10.12 4.85
C LEU A 222 -40.81 -10.99 4.74
N PHE A 223 -39.69 -10.50 5.25
CA PHE A 223 -38.44 -11.26 5.32
C PHE A 223 -38.41 -12.06 6.61
N MET A 224 -38.73 -13.35 6.51
CA MET A 224 -38.92 -14.22 7.66
C MET A 224 -37.78 -15.22 7.82
N GLU A 225 -37.36 -15.42 9.06
CA GLU A 225 -36.48 -16.51 9.47
C GLU A 225 -37.31 -17.69 9.99
N PRO A 226 -37.33 -18.84 9.29
CA PRO A 226 -38.03 -20.03 9.77
C PRO A 226 -37.46 -20.55 11.08
N GLN A 227 -38.33 -21.07 11.95
CA GLN A 227 -37.93 -21.60 13.27
C GLN A 227 -36.81 -22.67 13.18
N ALA A 228 -36.80 -23.47 12.10
CA ALA A 228 -35.81 -24.52 11.89
C ALA A 228 -34.37 -23.98 11.79
N VAL A 229 -34.17 -22.78 11.26
CA VAL A 229 -32.84 -22.19 11.02
C VAL A 229 -32.43 -21.14 12.05
N VAL A 230 -33.32 -20.75 12.98
CA VAL A 230 -33.03 -19.73 14.01
C VAL A 230 -31.76 -20.07 14.80
N ASN A 231 -31.62 -21.32 15.24
CA ASN A 231 -30.44 -21.77 15.99
C ASN A 231 -29.16 -21.74 15.15
N LEU A 232 -29.26 -22.10 13.87
CA LEU A 232 -28.12 -22.09 12.95
C LEU A 232 -27.68 -20.66 12.63
N ASN A 233 -28.61 -19.74 12.39
CA ASN A 233 -28.31 -18.32 12.19
C ASN A 233 -27.69 -17.69 13.44
N ASN A 234 -28.18 -18.03 14.65
CA ASN A 234 -27.57 -17.56 15.90
C ASN A 234 -26.13 -18.08 16.03
N LYS A 235 -25.89 -19.36 15.71
CA LYS A 235 -24.54 -19.95 15.72
C LYS A 235 -23.61 -19.32 14.67
N LEU A 236 -24.13 -19.06 13.47
CA LEU A 236 -23.40 -18.34 12.43
C LEU A 236 -22.99 -16.94 12.91
N ARG A 237 -23.92 -16.21 13.55
CA ARG A 237 -23.64 -14.90 14.11
C ARG A 237 -22.57 -14.94 15.21
N GLU A 238 -22.60 -15.98 16.05
CA GLU A 238 -21.55 -16.20 17.04
C GLU A 238 -20.19 -16.40 16.38
N TYR A 239 -20.09 -17.26 15.35
CA TYR A 239 -18.84 -17.45 14.60
C TYR A 239 -18.37 -16.16 13.91
N GLN A 240 -19.26 -15.36 13.33
CA GLN A 240 -18.89 -14.07 12.73
C GLN A 240 -18.31 -13.09 13.76
N ILE A 241 -18.88 -13.06 14.97
CA ILE A 241 -18.35 -12.24 16.07
C ILE A 241 -16.98 -12.76 16.51
N GLN A 242 -16.82 -14.08 16.62
CA GLN A 242 -15.53 -14.71 16.94
C GLN A 242 -14.48 -14.40 15.87
N GLU A 243 -14.84 -14.46 14.58
CA GLU A 243 -13.94 -14.14 13.47
C GLU A 243 -13.45 -12.70 13.59
N LYS A 244 -14.37 -11.75 13.78
CA LYS A 244 -14.01 -10.33 13.91
C LYS A 244 -13.05 -10.10 15.08
N ARG A 245 -13.32 -10.69 16.25
CA ARG A 245 -12.46 -10.58 17.43
C ARG A 245 -11.08 -11.20 17.19
N GLU A 246 -11.05 -12.35 16.53
CA GLU A 246 -9.80 -13.05 16.23
C GLU A 246 -8.95 -12.27 15.23
N VAL A 247 -9.58 -11.69 14.20
CA VAL A 247 -8.90 -10.77 13.26
C VAL A 247 -8.34 -9.55 13.98
N GLU A 248 -9.12 -8.90 14.86
CA GLU A 248 -8.65 -7.75 15.64
C GLU A 248 -7.47 -8.14 16.57
N ARG A 249 -7.52 -9.32 17.19
CA ARG A 249 -6.42 -9.86 18.02
C ARG A 249 -5.15 -10.06 17.20
N ILE A 250 -5.25 -10.70 16.03
CA ILE A 250 -4.10 -10.96 15.14
C ILE A 250 -3.48 -9.64 14.66
N LEU A 251 -4.30 -8.69 14.21
CA LEU A 251 -3.82 -7.38 13.76
C LEU A 251 -3.08 -6.64 14.89
N TRP A 252 -3.60 -6.72 16.11
CA TRP A 252 -2.93 -6.17 17.29
C TRP A 252 -1.59 -6.84 17.57
N GLU A 253 -1.53 -8.18 17.56
CA GLU A 253 -0.30 -8.93 17.81
C GLU A 253 0.79 -8.64 16.76
N LEU A 254 0.43 -8.60 15.48
CA LEU A 254 1.35 -8.21 14.41
C LEU A 254 1.84 -6.77 14.58
N SER A 255 0.96 -5.86 15.01
CA SER A 255 1.34 -4.48 15.33
C SER A 255 2.35 -4.43 16.47
N GLN A 256 2.12 -5.19 17.55
CA GLN A 256 3.04 -5.26 18.69
C GLN A 256 4.41 -5.80 18.29
N LYS A 257 4.47 -6.75 17.37
CA LYS A 257 5.74 -7.28 16.84
C LYS A 257 6.53 -6.26 16.03
N LEU A 258 5.87 -5.29 15.42
CA LEU A 258 6.52 -4.19 14.69
C LEU A 258 6.99 -3.05 15.59
N MET A 259 6.39 -2.85 16.76
CA MET A 259 6.70 -1.72 17.66
C MET A 259 8.20 -1.57 17.99
N PRO A 260 8.96 -2.65 18.31
CA PRO A 260 10.41 -2.55 18.58
C PRO A 260 11.23 -2.05 17.39
N TYR A 261 10.71 -2.21 16.17
CA TYR A 261 11.40 -1.92 14.93
C TYR A 261 10.95 -0.60 14.28
N THR A 262 10.20 0.24 15.00
CA THR A 262 9.64 1.47 14.44
C THR A 262 10.72 2.41 13.88
N ASN A 263 11.88 2.51 14.55
CA ASN A 263 13.03 3.29 14.05
C ASN A 263 13.59 2.72 12.73
N SER A 264 13.79 1.40 12.67
CA SER A 264 14.23 0.67 11.48
C SER A 264 13.25 0.86 10.32
N LEU A 265 11.95 0.80 10.59
CA LEU A 265 10.89 1.04 9.60
C LEU A 265 10.90 2.48 9.08
N HIS A 266 11.10 3.47 9.95
CA HIS A 266 11.28 4.86 9.55
C HIS A 266 12.49 5.05 8.64
N GLN A 267 13.61 4.42 9.01
CA GLN A 267 14.85 4.46 8.25
C GLN A 267 14.68 3.81 6.88
N ASN A 268 14.12 2.60 6.81
CA ASN A 268 13.81 1.90 5.57
C ASN A 268 12.87 2.73 4.67
N HIS A 269 11.78 3.24 5.22
CA HIS A 269 10.84 4.08 4.48
C HIS A 269 11.52 5.32 3.88
N TYR A 270 12.38 5.98 4.67
CA TYR A 270 13.13 7.14 4.21
C TYR A 270 14.18 6.79 3.15
N VAL A 271 14.95 5.71 3.35
CA VAL A 271 15.99 5.28 2.43
C VAL A 271 15.39 4.86 1.09
N LEU A 272 14.35 4.02 1.10
CA LEU A 272 13.65 3.62 -0.12
C LEU A 272 13.09 4.83 -0.88
N ALA A 273 12.50 5.79 -0.17
CA ALA A 273 12.05 7.04 -0.78
C ALA A 273 13.20 7.83 -1.42
N ARG A 274 14.37 7.89 -0.78
CA ARG A 274 15.55 8.57 -1.33
C ARG A 274 16.12 7.84 -2.55
N LEU A 275 16.14 6.52 -2.54
CA LEU A 275 16.54 5.72 -3.70
C LEU A 275 15.55 5.91 -4.87
N ASP A 276 14.26 6.06 -4.61
CA ASP A 276 13.27 6.42 -5.62
C ASP A 276 13.51 7.83 -6.18
N VAL A 277 13.91 8.80 -5.35
CA VAL A 277 14.34 10.13 -5.84
C VAL A 277 15.58 10.02 -6.75
N VAL A 278 16.52 9.12 -6.45
CA VAL A 278 17.68 8.86 -7.31
C VAL A 278 17.24 8.32 -8.68
N ASN A 279 16.36 7.30 -8.70
CA ASN A 279 15.78 6.78 -9.93
C ASN A 279 15.03 7.88 -10.72
N ALA A 280 14.21 8.68 -10.05
CA ALA A 280 13.44 9.75 -10.68
C ALA A 280 14.35 10.79 -11.34
N LYS A 281 15.44 11.18 -10.67
CA LYS A 281 16.43 12.10 -11.25
C LYS A 281 17.18 11.47 -12.42
N ALA A 282 17.52 10.19 -12.35
CA ALA A 282 18.18 9.49 -13.44
C ALA A 282 17.29 9.42 -14.70
N LEU A 283 16.02 9.06 -14.54
CA LEU A 283 15.02 9.05 -15.61
C LEU A 283 14.81 10.46 -16.19
N TYR A 284 14.69 11.47 -15.33
CA TYR A 284 14.54 12.86 -15.76
C TYR A 284 15.78 13.39 -16.50
N ALA A 285 16.98 13.04 -16.03
CA ALA A 285 18.24 13.36 -16.71
C ALA A 285 18.32 12.68 -18.08
N HIS A 286 17.87 11.43 -18.19
CA HIS A 286 17.78 10.71 -19.45
C HIS A 286 16.83 11.40 -20.44
N GLU A 287 15.63 11.76 -20.01
CA GLU A 287 14.63 12.47 -20.83
C GLU A 287 15.19 13.81 -21.35
N LEU A 288 15.81 14.59 -20.46
CA LEU A 288 16.41 15.86 -20.82
C LEU A 288 17.71 15.71 -21.63
N ARG A 289 18.27 14.50 -21.74
CA ARG A 289 19.67 14.24 -22.13
C ARG A 289 20.62 15.23 -21.44
N ALA A 290 20.46 15.35 -20.13
CA ALA A 290 21.25 16.24 -19.29
C ALA A 290 22.70 15.73 -19.16
N THR A 291 23.62 16.63 -18.84
CA THR A 291 25.02 16.34 -18.58
C THR A 291 25.34 16.56 -17.10
N GLU A 292 26.26 15.77 -16.55
CA GLU A 292 26.75 15.96 -15.18
C GLU A 292 27.49 17.32 -15.07
N PRO A 293 27.06 18.23 -14.18
CA PRO A 293 27.76 19.49 -13.99
C PRO A 293 29.02 19.30 -13.13
N ILE A 294 30.06 20.07 -13.43
CA ILE A 294 31.28 20.15 -12.63
C ILE A 294 31.14 21.35 -11.69
N ILE A 295 31.29 21.13 -10.38
CA ILE A 295 31.23 22.19 -9.38
C ILE A 295 32.61 22.85 -9.25
N ASP A 296 32.70 24.12 -9.64
CA ASP A 296 33.92 24.93 -9.52
C ASP A 296 34.02 25.60 -8.14
N ALA A 297 35.17 25.45 -7.48
CA ALA A 297 35.41 26.00 -6.14
C ALA A 297 35.54 27.53 -6.12
N ASN A 298 35.81 28.16 -7.26
CA ASN A 298 35.97 29.61 -7.40
C ASN A 298 34.67 30.28 -7.91
N ASN A 299 33.58 29.53 -8.05
CA ASN A 299 32.28 29.98 -8.59
C ASN A 299 32.33 30.49 -10.03
N TYR A 300 33.26 29.98 -10.85
CA TYR A 300 33.18 30.20 -12.30
C TYR A 300 32.02 29.42 -12.90
N VAL A 301 31.22 30.10 -13.73
CA VAL A 301 30.04 29.50 -14.38
C VAL A 301 30.30 29.47 -15.88
N ALA A 302 30.41 28.26 -16.43
CA ALA A 302 30.44 28.04 -17.86
C ALA A 302 29.36 27.02 -18.23
N LEU A 303 28.36 27.47 -18.98
CA LEU A 303 27.25 26.67 -19.48
C LEU A 303 27.34 26.61 -21.00
N TRP A 304 27.74 25.45 -21.52
CA TRP A 304 27.87 25.21 -22.96
C TRP A 304 26.56 24.64 -23.51
N GLN A 305 26.07 25.20 -24.62
CA GLN A 305 24.85 24.76 -25.29
C GLN A 305 23.65 24.62 -24.33
N ALA A 306 23.54 25.54 -23.38
CA ALA A 306 22.50 25.51 -22.37
C ALA A 306 21.16 26.01 -22.92
N TRP A 307 20.09 25.38 -22.48
CA TRP A 307 18.72 25.71 -22.86
C TRP A 307 17.83 25.66 -21.63
N HIS A 308 16.67 26.32 -21.71
CA HIS A 308 15.78 26.45 -20.56
C HIS A 308 14.94 25.17 -20.36
N PRO A 309 15.03 24.47 -19.22
CA PRO A 309 14.44 23.12 -19.05
C PRO A 309 12.91 23.07 -19.12
N LEU A 310 12.22 24.20 -18.89
CA LEU A 310 10.75 24.28 -19.05
C LEU A 310 10.28 24.52 -20.50
N LEU A 311 11.20 24.72 -21.45
CA LEU A 311 10.85 24.83 -22.86
C LEU A 311 10.86 23.43 -23.51
N GLU A 312 10.05 23.27 -24.55
CA GLU A 312 10.13 22.07 -25.40
C GLU A 312 11.51 22.02 -26.06
N ARG A 313 12.19 20.89 -25.90
CA ARG A 313 13.58 20.70 -26.33
C ARG A 313 13.77 21.03 -27.81
N GLU A 314 12.83 20.61 -28.66
CA GLU A 314 12.88 20.81 -30.12
C GLU A 314 12.75 22.28 -30.52
N LYS A 315 12.19 23.12 -29.65
CA LYS A 315 11.97 24.56 -29.87
C LYS A 315 13.01 25.42 -29.17
N ALA A 316 13.70 24.88 -28.17
CA ALA A 316 14.63 25.64 -27.36
C ALA A 316 15.95 25.90 -28.11
N VAL A 317 16.36 27.16 -28.17
CA VAL A 317 17.66 27.55 -28.76
C VAL A 317 18.73 27.48 -27.67
N ALA A 318 19.73 26.64 -27.87
CA ALA A 318 20.87 26.50 -26.98
C ALA A 318 21.80 27.71 -27.09
N ASN A 319 22.29 28.21 -25.95
CA ASN A 319 23.24 29.32 -25.87
C ASN A 319 24.42 28.95 -24.97
N ASP A 320 25.58 29.54 -25.28
CA ASP A 320 26.74 29.46 -24.40
C ASP A 320 26.74 30.65 -23.43
N ILE A 321 27.02 30.40 -22.16
CA ILE A 321 27.16 31.40 -21.09
C ILE A 321 28.51 31.13 -20.41
N ILE A 322 29.48 32.02 -20.58
CA ILE A 322 30.87 31.89 -20.09
C ILE A 322 31.20 33.10 -19.22
#